data_AF-A0A2S1LYH0-F1
#
_entry.id   AF-A0A2S1LYH0-F1
#
_cell.length_a   1.000
_cell.length_b   1.000
_cell.length_c   1.000
_cell.angle_alpha   90.00
_cell.angle_beta   90.00
_cell.angle_gamma   90.00
#
_symmetry.space_group_name_H-M   'P 1'
#
loop_
_entity.id
_entity.type
_entity.pdbx_description
1 polymer ?
#
loop_
_entity_poly.entity_id
_entity_poly.type
_entity_poly.pdbx_seq_one_letter_code
_entity_poly.pdbx_strand_id
1 'polypeptide(L)'
;MDLKINDKFDLVFGSDLMLVDTILEQKQRLFLFLKIPKGSLQYAPHHGFEYMLFLRFCKIGNLEIIKTYFLNIAQELKIDLVNVEATFNEGCVRVEFYFVGDTLVMDFAV
;
A
#
# COMPACT_ATOMS: atom_id res chain seq x y z
N MET A 1 -0.25 -2.82 -15.07
CA MET A 1 -1.07 -4.04 -14.97
C MET A 1 -0.09 -5.17 -14.79
N ASP A 2 -0.23 -5.99 -13.73
CA ASP A 2 0.60 -7.18 -13.55
C ASP A 2 0.01 -8.29 -14.42
N LEU A 3 0.57 -8.45 -15.62
CA LEU A 3 0.31 -9.62 -16.45
C LEU A 3 1.27 -10.72 -15.99
N LYS A 4 0.71 -11.80 -15.42
CA LYS A 4 1.49 -13.00 -15.13
C LYS A 4 1.85 -13.68 -16.47
N ILE A 5 3.04 -13.40 -16.97
CA ILE A 5 3.63 -14.10 -18.12
C ILE A 5 4.84 -14.86 -17.59
N ASN A 6 4.71 -16.19 -17.46
CA ASN A 6 5.78 -17.14 -17.13
C ASN A 6 6.56 -16.88 -15.82
N ASP A 7 5.97 -17.23 -14.66
CA ASP A 7 6.59 -17.29 -13.31
C ASP A 7 7.45 -16.08 -12.86
N LYS A 8 7.39 -14.97 -13.60
CA LYS A 8 8.03 -13.70 -13.32
C LYS A 8 6.99 -12.61 -13.55
N PHE A 9 6.90 -11.70 -12.59
CA PHE A 9 6.04 -10.52 -12.68
C PHE A 9 6.79 -9.43 -13.42
N ASP A 10 6.39 -9.17 -14.67
CA ASP A 10 6.88 -8.03 -15.45
C ASP A 10 5.80 -6.93 -15.49
N LEU A 11 6.17 -5.74 -15.02
CA LEU A 11 5.28 -4.57 -14.99
C LEU A 11 5.18 -3.93 -16.38
N VAL A 12 3.98 -3.97 -16.97
CA VAL A 12 3.68 -3.25 -18.23
C VAL A 12 2.61 -2.19 -17.98
N PHE A 13 2.87 -0.97 -18.43
CA PHE A 13 1.92 0.15 -18.45
C PHE A 13 1.60 0.48 -19.91
N GLY A 14 0.36 0.19 -20.33
CA GLY A 14 -0.15 0.42 -21.67
C GLY A 14 -1.68 0.49 -21.64
N SER A 15 -2.25 1.31 -22.52
CA SER A 15 -3.38 2.21 -22.27
C SER A 15 -4.80 1.70 -22.56
N ASP A 16 -5.04 0.43 -22.84
CA ASP A 16 -6.38 -0.03 -23.29
C ASP A 16 -6.76 -1.44 -22.81
N LEU A 17 -6.83 -1.65 -21.50
CA LEU A 17 -7.37 -2.88 -20.93
C LEU A 17 -8.33 -2.55 -19.79
N MET A 18 -9.60 -2.89 -19.99
CA MET A 18 -10.63 -2.82 -18.95
C MET A 18 -10.14 -3.56 -17.70
N LEU A 19 -9.92 -2.79 -16.64
CA LEU A 19 -9.43 -3.22 -15.33
C LEU A 19 -10.32 -4.34 -14.79
N VAL A 20 -9.72 -5.50 -14.55
CA VAL A 20 -10.36 -6.53 -13.75
C VAL A 20 -10.17 -6.12 -12.29
N ASP A 21 -11.09 -5.30 -11.76
CA ASP A 21 -11.12 -4.74 -10.39
C ASP A 21 -11.28 -5.80 -9.28
N THR A 22 -10.52 -6.90 -9.32
CA THR A 22 -10.57 -7.88 -8.25
C THR A 22 -9.82 -7.36 -7.02
N ILE A 23 -10.34 -7.68 -5.84
CA ILE A 23 -9.71 -7.37 -4.55
C ILE A 23 -8.25 -7.85 -4.51
N LEU A 24 -7.94 -8.95 -5.19
CA LEU A 24 -6.58 -9.50 -5.27
C LEU A 24 -5.60 -8.54 -5.97
N GLU A 25 -5.97 -7.95 -7.10
CA GLU A 25 -5.14 -6.95 -7.79
C GLU A 25 -4.95 -5.69 -6.94
N GLN A 26 -6.02 -5.25 -6.26
CA GLN A 26 -5.94 -4.10 -5.36
C GLN A 26 -4.96 -4.34 -4.21
N LYS A 27 -5.00 -5.54 -3.60
CA LYS A 27 -4.05 -5.97 -2.58
C LYS A 27 -2.62 -6.03 -3.11
N GLN A 28 -2.40 -6.60 -4.29
CA GLN A 28 -1.08 -6.67 -4.92
C GLN A 28 -0.51 -5.27 -5.19
N ARG A 29 -1.31 -4.37 -5.74
CA ARG A 29 -0.92 -2.97 -5.97
C ARG A 29 -0.54 -2.26 -4.68
N LEU A 30 -1.33 -2.40 -3.62
CA LEU A 30 -0.99 -1.85 -2.30
C LEU A 30 0.32 -2.43 -1.78
N PHE A 31 0.46 -3.76 -1.84
CA PHE A 31 1.64 -4.45 -1.36
C PHE A 31 2.91 -4.01 -2.10
N LEU A 32 2.87 -3.92 -3.43
CA LEU A 32 3.98 -3.43 -4.24
C LEU A 32 4.33 -1.98 -3.91
N PHE A 33 3.32 -1.10 -3.81
CA PHE A 33 3.53 0.30 -3.43
C PHE A 33 4.27 0.43 -2.10
N LEU A 34 3.83 -0.33 -1.09
CA LEU A 34 4.41 -0.32 0.25
C LEU A 34 5.84 -0.88 0.31
N LYS A 35 6.22 -1.73 -0.64
CA LYS A 35 7.57 -2.31 -0.76
C LYS A 35 8.56 -1.44 -1.53
N ILE A 36 8.09 -0.58 -2.41
CA ILE A 36 8.92 0.28 -3.24
C ILE A 36 9.27 1.55 -2.44
N PRO A 37 10.54 1.82 -2.11
CA PRO A 37 10.90 3.08 -1.45
C PRO A 37 10.64 4.26 -2.38
N LYS A 38 10.03 5.33 -1.86
CA LYS A 38 9.83 6.56 -2.63
C LYS A 38 11.16 7.11 -3.16
N GLY A 39 11.21 7.47 -4.43
CA GLY A 39 12.43 7.93 -5.12
C GLY A 39 13.28 6.82 -5.75
N SER A 40 12.93 5.55 -5.55
CA SER A 40 13.68 4.43 -6.16
C SER A 40 13.40 4.23 -7.65
N LEU A 41 12.23 4.65 -8.14
CA LEU A 41 11.86 4.54 -9.55
C LEU A 41 12.30 5.78 -10.33
N GLN A 42 13.23 5.61 -11.27
CA GLN A 42 13.75 6.71 -12.09
C GLN A 42 12.67 7.42 -12.91
N TYR A 43 11.70 6.68 -13.44
CA TYR A 43 10.61 7.21 -14.26
C TYR A 43 9.41 7.72 -13.43
N ALA A 44 9.40 7.47 -12.11
CA ALA A 44 8.31 7.84 -11.22
C ALA A 44 8.85 8.14 -9.80
N PRO A 45 9.66 9.20 -9.63
CA PRO A 45 10.37 9.46 -8.37
C PRO A 45 9.44 9.76 -7.18
N HIS A 46 8.21 10.18 -7.45
CA HIS A 46 7.21 10.43 -6.41
C HIS A 46 6.42 9.18 -6.00
N HIS A 47 6.53 8.09 -6.76
CA HIS A 47 5.84 6.84 -6.46
C HIS A 47 6.63 6.03 -5.43
N GLY A 48 5.90 5.45 -4.47
CA GLY A 48 6.44 4.52 -3.48
C GLY A 48 6.22 4.99 -2.05
N PHE A 49 6.57 4.12 -1.12
CA PHE A 49 6.38 4.31 0.30
C PHE A 49 7.47 5.21 0.91
N GLU A 50 7.02 6.22 1.65
CA GLU A 50 7.91 7.16 2.32
C GLU A 50 8.13 6.74 3.78
N TYR A 51 9.00 5.73 3.97
CA TYR A 51 9.24 5.10 5.27
C TYR A 51 9.63 6.09 6.38
N MET A 52 10.46 7.09 6.05
CA MET A 52 10.92 8.10 7.01
C MET A 52 9.75 8.97 7.54
N LEU A 53 8.80 9.30 6.67
CA LEU A 53 7.60 10.04 7.06
C LEU A 53 6.70 9.18 7.94
N PHE A 54 6.50 7.91 7.54
CA PHE A 54 5.74 6.95 8.32
C PHE A 54 6.32 6.74 9.73
N LEU A 55 7.65 6.58 9.86
CA LEU A 55 8.31 6.48 11.17
C LEU A 55 8.08 7.71 12.04
N ARG A 56 8.03 8.92 11.46
CA ARG A 56 7.71 10.14 12.22
C ARG A 56 6.29 10.09 12.78
N PHE A 57 5.32 9.62 11.99
CA PHE A 57 3.95 9.42 12.47
C PHE A 57 3.87 8.35 13.56
N CYS A 58 4.64 7.28 13.44
CA CYS A 58 4.75 6.25 14.49
C CYS A 58 5.31 6.82 15.79
N LYS A 59 6.35 7.67 15.73
CA LYS A 59 6.94 8.33 16.90
C LYS A 59 6.01 9.31 17.59
N ILE A 60 5.11 9.96 16.85
CA ILE A 60 4.06 10.82 17.42
C ILE A 60 3.04 9.99 18.21
N GLY A 61 2.90 8.70 17.89
CA GLY A 61 1.99 7.79 18.61
C GLY A 61 0.51 8.02 18.28
N ASN A 62 0.19 8.82 17.27
CA ASN A 62 -1.19 9.10 16.91
C ASN A 62 -1.67 8.15 15.80
N LEU A 63 -2.51 7.19 16.20
CA LEU A 63 -3.10 6.19 15.30
C LEU A 63 -4.01 6.78 14.23
N GLU A 64 -4.70 7.90 14.51
CA GLU A 64 -5.57 8.55 13.51
C GLU A 64 -4.76 9.15 12.36
N ILE A 65 -3.55 9.68 12.65
CA ILE A 65 -2.65 10.18 11.62
C ILE A 65 -2.18 9.03 10.73
N ILE A 66 -1.80 7.89 11.33
CA ILE A 66 -1.38 6.70 10.58
C ILE A 66 -2.53 6.17 9.71
N LYS A 67 -3.74 6.09 10.27
CA LYS A 67 -4.94 5.69 9.54
C LYS A 67 -5.21 6.61 8.35
N THR A 68 -5.20 7.92 8.58
CA THR A 68 -5.43 8.93 7.53
C THR A 68 -4.37 8.86 6.44
N TYR A 69 -3.11 8.65 6.82
CA TYR A 69 -2.01 8.49 5.89
C TYR A 69 -2.24 7.30 4.94
N PHE A 70 -2.64 6.14 5.46
CA PHE A 70 -2.92 4.97 4.63
C PHE A 70 -4.20 5.10 3.80
N LEU A 71 -5.23 5.77 4.31
CA LEU A 71 -6.43 6.08 3.52
C LEU A 71 -6.12 6.99 2.33
N ASN A 72 -5.25 7.98 2.51
CA ASN A 72 -4.80 8.85 1.42
C ASN A 72 -4.01 8.05 0.37
N ILE A 73 -3.11 7.15 0.78
CA ILE A 73 -2.41 6.24 -0.14
C ILE A 73 -3.41 5.39 -0.93
N ALA A 74 -4.43 4.84 -0.27
CA ALA A 74 -5.45 4.04 -0.94
C ALA A 74 -6.22 4.85 -1.99
N GLN A 75 -6.56 6.11 -1.69
CA GLN A 75 -7.19 7.02 -2.65
C GLN A 75 -6.29 7.32 -3.85
N GLU A 76 -5.00 7.61 -3.61
CA GLU A 76 -4.02 7.84 -4.69
C GLU A 76 -3.89 6.62 -5.61
N LEU A 77 -3.93 5.42 -5.04
CA LEU A 77 -3.84 4.16 -5.77
C LEU A 77 -5.18 3.69 -6.36
N LYS A 78 -6.28 4.41 -6.14
CA LYS A 78 -7.65 4.00 -6.52
C LYS A 78 -8.00 2.59 -6.00
N ILE A 79 -7.74 2.38 -4.72
CA ILE A 79 -8.04 1.14 -3.98
C ILE A 79 -9.31 1.36 -3.16
N ASP A 80 -10.25 0.44 -3.28
CA ASP A 80 -11.51 0.45 -2.53
C ASP A 80 -11.33 -0.23 -1.17
N LEU A 81 -10.93 0.57 -0.18
CA LEU A 81 -10.88 0.16 1.22
C LEU A 81 -12.17 0.53 1.95
N VAL A 82 -12.67 -0.41 2.75
CA VAL A 82 -13.76 -0.18 3.71
C VAL A 82 -13.23 0.56 4.93
N ASN A 83 -12.06 0.17 5.43
CA ASN A 83 -11.46 0.76 6.62
C ASN A 83 -9.95 0.47 6.66
N VAL A 84 -9.22 1.25 7.47
CA VAL A 84 -7.85 0.97 7.88
C VAL A 84 -7.77 1.10 9.39
N GLU A 85 -7.12 0.15 10.04
CA GLU A 85 -6.83 0.20 11.47
C GLU A 85 -5.33 0.05 11.69
N ALA A 86 -4.82 0.76 12.69
CA ALA A 86 -3.43 0.68 13.10
C ALA A 86 -3.37 0.40 14.60
N THR A 87 -2.48 -0.50 15.00
CA THR A 87 -2.23 -0.84 16.41
C THR A 87 -0.72 -0.85 16.66
N PHE A 88 -0.31 -0.26 17.79
CA PHE A 88 1.06 -0.35 18.25
C PHE A 88 1.26 -1.64 19.04
N ASN A 89 2.20 -2.47 18.58
CA ASN A 89 2.73 -3.62 19.29
C ASN A 89 4.18 -3.33 19.69
N GLU A 90 4.76 -4.11 20.61
CA GLU A 90 6.12 -3.89 21.10
C GLU A 90 7.16 -3.81 19.95
N GLY A 91 7.58 -2.59 19.60
CA GLY A 91 8.53 -2.31 18.52
C GLY A 91 7.98 -2.42 17.09
N CYS A 92 6.67 -2.58 16.91
CA CYS A 92 6.04 -2.69 15.59
C CYS A 92 4.70 -1.96 15.51
N VAL A 93 4.34 -1.47 14.33
CA VAL A 93 2.99 -1.01 14.02
C VAL A 93 2.33 -2.03 13.12
N ARG A 94 1.26 -2.65 13.59
CA ARG A 94 0.40 -3.51 12.79
C ARG A 94 -0.66 -2.65 12.12
N VAL A 95 -0.82 -2.80 10.81
CA VAL A 95 -1.82 -2.10 10.01
C VAL A 95 -2.70 -3.13 9.31
N GLU A 96 -4.00 -2.97 9.49
CA GLU A 96 -5.03 -3.84 8.93
C GLU A 96 -5.84 -3.05 7.90
N PHE A 97 -5.80 -3.51 6.65
CA PHE A 97 -6.53 -2.93 5.54
C PHE A 97 -7.75 -3.80 5.24
N TYR A 98 -8.94 -3.23 5.40
CA TYR A 98 -10.20 -3.93 5.21
C TYR A 98 -10.74 -3.67 3.81
N PHE A 99 -10.95 -4.72 3.04
CA PHE A 99 -11.59 -4.72 1.72
C PHE A 99 -13.00 -5.31 1.86
N VAL A 100 -13.81 -5.22 0.80
CA VAL A 100 -15.14 -5.83 0.78
C VAL A 100 -15.03 -7.35 0.83
N GLY A 101 -15.16 -7.94 2.01
CA GLY A 101 -15.10 -9.39 2.22
C GLY A 101 -13.70 -9.98 2.36
N ASP A 102 -12.66 -9.15 2.52
CA ASP A 102 -11.28 -9.63 2.71
C ASP A 102 -10.44 -8.64 3.53
N THR A 103 -9.29 -9.07 4.05
CA THR A 103 -8.39 -8.25 4.87
C THR A 103 -6.94 -8.47 4.47
N LEU A 104 -6.13 -7.41 4.54
CA LEU A 104 -4.67 -7.48 4.39
C LEU A 104 -4.03 -6.94 5.68
N VAL A 105 -3.16 -7.72 6.30
CA VAL A 105 -2.45 -7.34 7.51
C VAL A 105 -0.98 -7.14 7.19
N MET A 106 -0.40 -6.04 7.64
CA MET A 106 1.03 -5.77 7.50
C MET A 106 1.63 -5.24 8.80
N ASP A 107 2.79 -5.78 9.15
CA ASP A 107 3.55 -5.35 10.32
C ASP A 107 4.75 -4.51 9.85
N PHE A 108 4.91 -3.33 10.43
CA PHE A 108 6.01 -2.41 10.17
C PHE A 108 6.88 -2.29 11.42
N ALA A 109 8.18 -2.55 11.31
CA ALA A 109 9.12 -2.36 12.41
C ALA A 109 9.36 -0.86 12.67
N VAL A 110 9.28 -0.41 13.92
CA VAL A 110 9.43 1.01 14.30
C VAL A 110 10.68 1.22 15.15
#